data_AF-A0A2K9AQG9-F1
#
_entry.id   AF-A0A2K9AQG9-F1
#
_cell.length_a   1.000
_cell.length_b   1.000
_cell.length_c   1.000
_cell.angle_alpha   90.00
_cell.angle_beta   90.00
_cell.angle_gamma   90.00
#
_symmetry.space_group_name_H-M   'P 1'
#
loop_
_entity.id
_entity.type
_entity.pdbx_description
1 polymer ?
#
loop_
_entity_poly.entity_id
_entity_poly.type
_entity_poly.pdbx_seq_one_letter_code
_entity_poly.pdbx_strand_id
1 'polypeptide(L)'
;MKAKDKILEVTMKMLNNHMDPEQITVRDIAEKAKVNLALINYHFGSKENLIYIATGNILDHITNQLHMTSDDLTGMSAYDRLLKTMTDIGDFVFGTYHLSVIGVSNEMKRGSTDTISLILPVLNEFFKGKKSDTELKLYALQIITPLQVIFLNSDTYNEFLFTDLFDKEKRADIIKQIVDNVLKLN
;
A
#
# COMPACT_ATOMS: atom_id res chain seq x y z
N MET A 1 -2.07 28.57 11.69
CA MET A 1 -2.44 27.19 11.31
C MET A 1 -3.87 26.91 11.69
N LYS A 2 -4.71 26.42 10.77
CA LYS A 2 -6.14 26.18 11.03
C LYS A 2 -6.32 24.92 11.88
N ALA A 3 -7.48 24.76 12.52
CA ALA A 3 -7.76 23.61 13.39
C ALA A 3 -7.63 22.26 12.63
N LYS A 4 -8.15 22.19 11.41
CA LYS A 4 -8.00 21.03 10.51
C LYS A 4 -6.54 20.62 10.34
N ASP A 5 -5.66 21.57 10.02
CA ASP A 5 -4.23 21.31 9.77
C ASP A 5 -3.53 20.83 11.05
N LYS A 6 -3.83 21.46 12.20
CA LYS A 6 -3.30 21.03 13.51
C LYS A 6 -3.67 19.60 13.86
N ILE A 7 -4.95 19.24 13.64
CA ILE A 7 -5.46 17.89 13.89
C ILE A 7 -4.71 16.88 13.02
N LEU A 8 -4.58 17.17 11.72
CA LEU A 8 -3.89 16.28 10.79
C LEU A 8 -2.41 16.10 11.16
N GLU A 9 -1.70 17.20 11.44
CA GLU A 9 -0.28 17.17 11.80
C GLU A 9 -0.02 16.38 13.08
N VAL A 10 -0.85 16.56 14.11
CA VAL A 10 -0.74 15.81 15.36
C VAL A 10 -0.99 14.33 15.15
N THR A 11 -2.03 13.97 14.38
CA THR A 11 -2.31 12.56 14.07
C THR A 11 -1.15 11.92 13.32
N MET A 12 -0.59 12.60 12.31
CA MET A 12 0.59 12.09 11.58
C MET A 12 1.79 11.89 12.51
N LYS A 13 2.05 12.85 13.42
CA LYS A 13 3.12 12.72 14.42
C LYS A 13 2.90 11.55 15.38
N MET A 14 1.65 11.28 15.77
CA MET A 14 1.32 10.14 16.63
C MET A 14 1.57 8.82 15.90
N LEU A 15 1.14 8.71 14.64
CA LEU A 15 1.35 7.52 13.81
C LEU A 15 2.84 7.26 13.54
N ASN A 16 3.62 8.30 13.22
CA ASN A 16 5.08 8.18 13.00
C ASN A 16 5.87 7.75 14.25
N ASN A 17 5.33 7.98 15.45
CA ASN A 17 5.94 7.50 16.69
C ASN A 17 5.56 6.04 17.01
N HIS A 18 5.16 5.27 15.99
CA HIS A 18 4.76 3.87 16.07
C HIS A 18 3.62 3.59 17.08
N MET A 19 2.77 4.58 17.37
CA MET A 19 1.51 4.27 18.06
C MET A 19 0.63 3.49 17.10
N ASP A 20 0.14 2.35 17.59
CA ASP A 20 -0.90 1.59 16.92
C ASP A 20 -2.10 2.52 16.66
N PRO A 21 -2.55 2.65 15.39
CA PRO A 21 -3.72 3.44 15.05
C PRO A 21 -4.97 3.14 15.90
N GLU A 22 -5.11 1.90 16.38
CA GLU A 22 -6.20 1.51 17.27
C GLU A 22 -6.09 2.16 18.66
N GLN A 23 -4.87 2.36 19.15
CA GLN A 23 -4.59 2.99 20.45
C GLN A 23 -4.75 4.51 20.43
N ILE A 24 -4.73 5.14 19.25
CA ILE A 24 -4.95 6.57 19.12
C ILE A 24 -6.43 6.89 19.42
N THR A 25 -6.69 7.77 20.39
CA THR A 25 -8.04 8.25 20.70
C THR A 25 -8.29 9.67 20.18
N VAL A 26 -9.55 10.00 19.90
CA VAL A 26 -9.96 11.37 19.54
C VAL A 26 -9.66 12.39 20.64
N ARG A 27 -9.63 11.96 21.91
CA ARG A 27 -9.29 12.82 23.05
C ARG A 27 -7.82 13.19 23.04
N ASP A 28 -6.94 12.21 22.83
CA ASP A 28 -5.48 12.45 22.75
C ASP A 28 -5.14 13.41 21.61
N ILE A 29 -5.78 13.22 20.45
CA ILE A 29 -5.61 14.10 19.29
C ILE A 29 -6.05 15.53 19.64
N ALA A 30 -7.25 15.70 20.21
CA ALA A 30 -7.80 17.01 20.54
C ALA A 30 -6.93 17.76 21.57
N GLU A 31 -6.46 17.05 22.60
CA GLU A 31 -5.58 17.58 23.63
C GLU A 31 -4.24 18.03 23.05
N LYS A 32 -3.56 17.16 22.30
CA LYS A 32 -2.26 17.47 21.68
C LYS A 32 -2.36 18.57 20.62
N ALA A 33 -3.46 18.61 19.85
CA ALA A 33 -3.70 19.67 18.86
C ALA A 33 -4.21 20.98 19.48
N LYS A 34 -4.56 20.99 20.78
CA LYS A 34 -5.16 22.12 21.50
C LYS A 34 -6.41 22.65 20.81
N VAL A 35 -7.32 21.73 20.47
CA VAL A 35 -8.60 22.02 19.79
C VAL A 35 -9.77 21.40 20.54
N ASN A 36 -10.98 21.89 20.27
CA ASN A 36 -12.19 21.22 20.75
C ASN A 36 -12.38 19.88 20.01
N LEU A 37 -12.68 18.81 20.75
CA LEU A 37 -12.96 17.47 20.23
C LEU A 37 -13.98 17.45 19.09
N ALA A 38 -15.01 18.30 19.15
CA ALA A 38 -16.06 18.41 18.13
C ALA A 38 -15.51 18.80 16.74
N LEU A 39 -14.36 19.47 16.69
CA LEU A 39 -13.72 19.87 15.43
C LEU A 39 -13.13 18.69 14.66
N ILE A 40 -12.82 17.58 15.33
CA ILE A 40 -12.36 16.36 14.66
C ILE A 40 -13.50 15.78 13.82
N ASN A 41 -14.67 15.56 14.43
CA ASN A 41 -15.85 15.08 13.70
C ASN A 41 -16.30 16.06 12.62
N TYR A 42 -16.27 17.37 12.91
CA TYR A 42 -16.65 18.39 11.93
C TYR A 42 -15.76 18.36 10.66
N HIS A 43 -14.45 18.19 10.81
CA HIS A 43 -13.52 18.25 9.69
C HIS A 43 -13.29 16.90 8.98
N PHE A 44 -13.40 15.79 9.71
CA PHE A 44 -13.00 14.47 9.24
C PHE A 44 -14.11 13.43 9.29
N GLY A 45 -15.26 13.72 9.90
CA GLY A 45 -16.41 12.82 10.00
C GLY A 45 -16.25 11.71 11.04
N SER A 46 -15.10 11.03 11.07
CA SER A 46 -14.77 10.01 12.07
C SER A 46 -13.27 9.94 12.37
N LYS A 47 -12.90 9.23 13.45
CA LYS A 47 -11.51 8.94 13.80
C LYS A 47 -10.83 8.13 12.71
N GLU A 48 -11.51 7.11 12.20
CA GLU A 48 -11.01 6.17 11.20
C GLU A 48 -10.70 6.91 9.90
N ASN A 49 -11.56 7.84 9.48
CA ASN A 49 -11.31 8.64 8.29
C ASN A 49 -10.13 9.61 8.49
N LEU A 50 -9.97 10.20 9.69
CA LEU A 50 -8.80 11.02 10.01
C LEU A 50 -7.50 10.18 9.97
N ILE A 51 -7.51 8.99 10.57
CA ILE A 51 -6.36 8.07 10.57
C ILE A 51 -6.02 7.64 9.14
N TYR A 52 -7.02 7.32 8.32
CA TYR A 52 -6.82 7.00 6.91
C TYR A 52 -6.16 8.15 6.14
N ILE A 53 -6.68 9.37 6.26
CA ILE A 53 -6.12 10.56 5.60
C ILE A 53 -4.69 10.82 6.08
N ALA A 54 -4.45 10.78 7.39
CA ALA A 54 -3.12 10.99 7.97
C ALA A 54 -2.11 9.95 7.47
N THR A 55 -2.54 8.68 7.41
CA THR A 55 -1.71 7.58 6.92
C THR A 55 -1.38 7.73 5.44
N GLY A 56 -2.37 8.09 4.61
CA GLY A 56 -2.13 8.38 3.19
C GLY A 56 -1.08 9.48 2.99
N ASN A 57 -1.16 10.58 3.76
CA ASN A 57 -0.18 11.66 3.69
C ASN A 57 1.24 11.20 4.10
N ILE A 58 1.36 10.33 5.10
CA ILE A 58 2.65 9.75 5.50
C ILE A 58 3.20 8.86 4.38
N LEU A 59 2.39 7.93 3.86
CA LEU A 59 2.80 7.00 2.81
C LEU A 59 3.21 7.75 1.54
N ASP A 60 2.43 8.77 1.12
CA ASP A 60 2.77 9.63 -0.01
C ASP A 60 4.11 10.34 0.18
N HIS A 61 4.42 10.78 1.40
CA HIS A 61 5.71 11.42 1.69
C HIS A 61 6.86 10.42 1.55
N ILE A 62 6.69 9.20 2.08
CA ILE A 62 7.71 8.15 2.02
C ILE A 62 7.94 7.71 0.56
N THR A 63 6.88 7.46 -0.21
CA THR A 63 7.00 7.02 -1.62
C THR A 63 7.67 8.08 -2.49
N ASN A 64 7.36 9.36 -2.28
CA ASN A 64 8.01 10.48 -2.98
C ASN A 64 9.50 10.63 -2.62
N GLN A 65 9.90 10.31 -1.39
CA GLN A 65 11.31 10.35 -0.97
C GLN A 65 12.11 9.16 -1.47
N LEU A 66 11.47 7.99 -1.58
CA LEU A 66 12.14 6.74 -1.96
C LEU A 66 12.28 6.55 -3.47
N HIS A 67 11.81 7.48 -4.31
CA HIS A 67 11.93 7.38 -5.77
C HIS A 67 11.56 5.98 -6.30
N MET A 68 10.48 5.39 -5.77
CA MET A 68 10.10 3.98 -6.02
C MET A 68 9.86 3.60 -7.49
N THR A 69 10.06 4.52 -8.43
CA THR A 69 9.90 4.34 -9.87
C THR A 69 11.14 4.71 -10.70
N SER A 70 12.30 5.03 -10.09
CA SER A 70 13.46 5.55 -10.85
C SER A 70 14.81 4.93 -10.49
N ASP A 71 14.87 3.62 -10.31
CA ASP A 71 16.13 2.93 -10.63
C ASP A 71 16.32 2.92 -12.16
N ASP A 72 17.56 2.83 -12.64
CA ASP A 72 17.85 2.76 -14.06
C ASP A 72 17.28 1.45 -14.66
N LEU A 73 16.02 1.51 -15.11
CA LEU A 73 15.28 0.42 -15.72
C LEU A 73 15.79 0.08 -17.14
N THR A 74 16.86 0.74 -17.59
CA THR A 74 17.45 0.52 -18.92
C THR A 74 18.06 -0.87 -19.02
N GLY A 75 17.82 -1.53 -20.16
CA GLY A 75 18.31 -2.89 -20.43
C GLY A 75 17.52 -4.02 -19.78
N MET A 76 16.59 -3.75 -18.84
CA MET A 76 15.72 -4.77 -18.26
C MET A 76 14.64 -5.24 -19.24
N SER A 77 14.20 -6.49 -19.13
CA SER A 77 12.99 -6.95 -19.83
C SER A 77 11.72 -6.42 -19.15
N ALA A 78 10.59 -6.38 -19.86
CA ALA A 78 9.32 -5.98 -19.25
C ALA A 78 8.91 -6.89 -18.09
N TYR A 79 9.24 -8.19 -18.16
CA TYR A 79 9.01 -9.13 -17.07
C TYR A 79 9.86 -8.80 -15.84
N ASP A 80 11.16 -8.54 -16.03
CA ASP A 80 12.05 -8.24 -14.90
C ASP A 80 11.66 -6.91 -14.24
N ARG A 81 11.22 -5.92 -15.03
CA ARG A 81 10.67 -4.68 -14.49
C ARG A 81 9.40 -4.91 -13.69
N LEU A 82 8.49 -5.77 -14.17
CA LEU A 82 7.28 -6.09 -13.43
C LEU A 82 7.62 -6.74 -12.09
N LEU A 83 8.52 -7.74 -12.08
CA LEU A 83 8.96 -8.38 -10.85
C LEU A 83 9.64 -7.39 -9.90
N LYS A 84 10.50 -6.52 -10.41
CA LYS A 84 11.14 -5.48 -9.60
C LYS A 84 10.09 -4.55 -8.98
N THR A 85 9.17 -4.00 -9.78
CA THR A 85 8.10 -3.13 -9.27
C THR A 85 7.26 -3.82 -8.20
N MET A 86 6.86 -5.09 -8.43
CA MET A 86 6.08 -5.84 -7.44
C MET A 86 6.87 -6.13 -6.16
N THR A 87 8.16 -6.41 -6.27
CA THR A 87 9.06 -6.62 -5.14
C THR A 87 9.25 -5.33 -4.35
N ASP A 88 9.47 -4.20 -5.02
CA ASP A 88 9.63 -2.87 -4.41
C ASP A 88 8.34 -2.46 -3.66
N ILE A 89 7.16 -2.73 -4.24
CA ILE A 89 5.86 -2.54 -3.56
C ILE A 89 5.79 -3.43 -2.31
N GLY A 90 6.16 -4.71 -2.42
CA GLY A 90 6.20 -5.64 -1.29
C GLY A 90 7.12 -5.16 -0.17
N ASP A 91 8.35 -4.77 -0.51
CA ASP A 91 9.33 -4.23 0.43
C ASP A 91 8.83 -2.97 1.14
N PHE A 92 8.17 -2.08 0.39
CA PHE A 92 7.56 -0.89 0.95
C PHE A 92 6.45 -1.24 1.95
N VAL A 93 5.44 -2.03 1.53
CA VAL A 93 4.27 -2.28 2.39
C VAL A 93 4.64 -3.06 3.65
N PHE A 94 5.59 -4.01 3.58
CA PHE A 94 6.08 -4.71 4.77
C PHE A 94 7.04 -3.85 5.61
N GLY A 95 7.85 -3.00 4.98
CA GLY A 95 8.72 -2.05 5.68
C GLY A 95 7.95 -0.99 6.47
N THR A 96 6.73 -0.65 6.02
CA THR A 96 5.81 0.29 6.67
C THR A 96 4.52 -0.39 7.16
N TYR A 97 4.60 -1.67 7.56
CA TYR A 97 3.45 -2.53 7.86
C TYR A 97 2.33 -1.85 8.67
N HIS A 98 2.69 -1.24 9.82
CA HIS A 98 1.74 -0.56 10.72
C HIS A 98 0.91 0.56 10.07
N LEU A 99 1.44 1.20 9.01
CA LEU A 99 0.75 2.23 8.23
C LEU A 99 0.04 1.59 7.02
N SER A 100 0.75 0.72 6.31
CA SER A 100 0.29 0.14 5.06
C SER A 100 -0.95 -0.75 5.23
N VAL A 101 -1.14 -1.40 6.40
CA VAL A 101 -2.37 -2.15 6.71
C VAL A 101 -3.62 -1.26 6.61
N ILE A 102 -3.55 0.01 7.03
CA ILE A 102 -4.69 0.94 6.92
C ILE A 102 -4.98 1.25 5.46
N GLY A 103 -3.94 1.59 4.69
CA GLY A 103 -4.05 1.91 3.27
C GLY A 103 -4.64 0.74 2.48
N VAL A 104 -4.00 -0.42 2.56
CA VAL A 104 -4.42 -1.64 1.85
C VAL A 104 -5.81 -2.10 2.32
N SER A 105 -6.12 -2.03 3.62
CA SER A 105 -7.47 -2.38 4.09
C SER A 105 -8.53 -1.43 3.51
N ASN A 106 -8.24 -0.14 3.36
CA ASN A 106 -9.18 0.80 2.81
C ASN A 106 -9.38 0.56 1.30
N GLU A 107 -8.30 0.30 0.55
CA GLU A 107 -8.38 -0.09 -0.86
C GLU A 107 -9.30 -1.31 -1.05
N MET A 108 -9.12 -2.35 -0.22
CA MET A 108 -9.91 -3.58 -0.29
C MET A 108 -11.38 -3.39 0.08
N LYS A 109 -11.69 -2.51 1.05
CA LYS A 109 -13.05 -2.29 1.55
C LYS A 109 -13.86 -1.32 0.68
N ARG A 110 -13.21 -0.32 0.09
CA ARG A 110 -13.89 0.75 -0.67
C ARG A 110 -13.71 0.64 -2.17
N GLY A 111 -12.83 -0.24 -2.62
CA GLY A 111 -12.32 -0.24 -3.98
C GLY A 111 -11.28 0.86 -4.17
N SER A 112 -10.17 0.52 -4.80
CA SER A 112 -9.15 1.45 -5.29
C SER A 112 -8.54 0.86 -6.55
N THR A 113 -8.09 1.73 -7.45
CA THR A 113 -7.31 1.34 -8.62
C THR A 113 -5.87 1.82 -8.54
N ASP A 114 -5.47 2.48 -7.46
CA ASP A 114 -4.19 3.21 -7.38
C ASP A 114 -3.01 2.24 -7.49
N THR A 115 -2.92 1.28 -6.58
CA THR A 115 -1.89 0.21 -6.63
C THR A 115 -1.98 -0.61 -7.93
N ILE A 116 -3.19 -0.92 -8.39
CA ILE A 116 -3.44 -1.70 -9.63
C ILE A 116 -2.88 -0.98 -10.86
N SER A 117 -2.99 0.34 -10.90
CA SER A 117 -2.61 1.14 -12.06
C SER A 117 -1.09 1.23 -12.24
N LEU A 118 -0.31 1.01 -11.17
CA LEU A 118 1.15 1.08 -11.18
C LEU A 118 1.79 0.09 -12.17
N ILE A 119 1.17 -1.08 -12.38
CA ILE A 119 1.75 -2.13 -13.23
C ILE A 119 1.16 -2.19 -14.64
N LEU A 120 0.10 -1.42 -14.94
CA LEU A 120 -0.54 -1.44 -16.26
C LEU A 120 0.41 -1.08 -17.41
N PRO A 121 1.29 -0.06 -17.30
CA PRO A 121 2.23 0.27 -18.39
C PRO A 121 3.18 -0.90 -18.70
N VAL A 122 3.72 -1.54 -17.66
CA VAL A 122 4.67 -2.65 -17.80
C VAL A 122 3.98 -3.90 -18.34
N LEU A 123 2.75 -4.18 -17.91
CA LEU A 123 1.94 -5.27 -18.47
C LEU A 123 1.64 -5.04 -19.95
N ASN A 124 1.27 -3.82 -20.34
CA ASN A 124 1.02 -3.50 -21.75
C ASN A 124 2.26 -3.74 -22.62
N GLU A 125 3.44 -3.35 -22.10
CA GLU A 125 4.71 -3.60 -22.78
C GLU A 125 5.03 -5.09 -22.85
N PHE A 126 4.85 -5.84 -21.76
CA PHE A 126 5.06 -7.29 -21.71
C PHE A 126 4.23 -8.01 -22.78
N PHE A 127 2.95 -7.64 -22.91
CA PHE A 127 2.06 -8.17 -23.94
C PHE A 127 2.23 -7.52 -25.32
N LYS A 128 3.15 -6.58 -25.48
CA LYS A 128 3.44 -5.87 -26.75
C LYS A 128 2.17 -5.24 -27.37
N GLY A 129 1.29 -4.70 -26.52
CA GLY A 129 0.03 -4.09 -26.94
C GLY A 129 -1.01 -5.06 -27.53
N LYS A 130 -0.82 -6.38 -27.35
CA LYS A 130 -1.74 -7.40 -27.90
C LYS A 130 -2.99 -7.64 -27.04
N LYS A 131 -3.04 -7.06 -25.85
CA LYS A 131 -4.14 -7.22 -24.88
C LYS A 131 -4.95 -5.94 -24.82
N SER A 132 -6.26 -6.09 -24.69
CA SER A 132 -7.15 -4.96 -24.45
C SER A 132 -6.93 -4.35 -23.06
N ASP A 133 -7.36 -3.10 -22.88
CA ASP A 133 -7.32 -2.42 -21.58
C ASP A 133 -8.00 -3.24 -20.47
N THR A 134 -9.13 -3.89 -20.79
CA THR A 134 -9.86 -4.73 -19.84
C THR A 134 -9.04 -5.96 -19.45
N GLU A 135 -8.42 -6.63 -20.41
CA GLU A 135 -7.54 -7.77 -20.13
C GLU A 135 -6.35 -7.35 -19.25
N LEU A 136 -5.69 -6.24 -19.56
CA LEU A 136 -4.57 -5.72 -18.75
C LEU A 136 -4.99 -5.42 -17.31
N LYS A 137 -6.16 -4.81 -17.11
CA LYS A 137 -6.73 -4.55 -15.77
C LYS A 137 -7.04 -5.84 -15.03
N LEU A 138 -7.55 -6.86 -15.70
CA LEU A 138 -7.81 -8.18 -15.10
C LEU A 138 -6.51 -8.89 -14.72
N TYR A 139 -5.47 -8.84 -15.57
CA TYR A 139 -4.15 -9.34 -15.21
C TYR A 139 -3.57 -8.63 -13.99
N ALA A 140 -3.69 -7.30 -13.93
CA ALA A 140 -3.20 -6.53 -12.79
C ALA A 140 -3.94 -6.90 -11.48
N LEU A 141 -5.27 -7.04 -11.54
CA LEU A 141 -6.08 -7.51 -10.42
C LEU A 141 -5.68 -8.91 -9.94
N GLN A 142 -5.45 -9.84 -10.86
CA GLN A 142 -5.05 -11.22 -10.55
C GLN A 142 -3.67 -11.28 -9.88
N ILE A 143 -2.80 -10.31 -10.12
CA ILE A 143 -1.47 -10.23 -9.49
C ILE A 143 -1.56 -9.54 -8.12
N ILE A 144 -2.20 -8.37 -8.05
CA ILE A 144 -2.14 -7.50 -6.87
C ILE A 144 -3.11 -7.94 -5.78
N THR A 145 -4.35 -8.31 -6.11
CA THR A 145 -5.36 -8.62 -5.10
C THR A 145 -4.96 -9.79 -4.19
N PRO A 146 -4.40 -10.91 -4.69
CA PRO A 146 -3.91 -11.98 -3.82
C PRO A 146 -2.81 -11.50 -2.87
N LEU A 147 -1.88 -10.67 -3.36
CA LEU A 147 -0.79 -10.13 -2.55
C LEU A 147 -1.30 -9.19 -1.44
N GLN A 148 -2.33 -8.38 -1.73
CA GLN A 148 -2.97 -7.54 -0.73
C GLN A 148 -3.66 -8.36 0.37
N VAL A 149 -4.33 -9.45 -0.01
CA VAL A 149 -4.96 -10.37 0.96
C VAL A 149 -3.91 -11.10 1.80
N ILE A 150 -2.82 -11.55 1.16
CA ILE A 150 -1.68 -12.17 1.85
C ILE A 150 -1.06 -11.20 2.86
N PHE A 151 -0.81 -9.95 2.45
CA PHE A 151 -0.26 -8.91 3.31
C PHE A 151 -1.15 -8.63 4.54
N LEU A 152 -2.45 -8.42 4.33
CA LEU A 152 -3.40 -8.11 5.41
C LEU A 152 -3.59 -9.27 6.41
N ASN A 153 -3.29 -10.50 6.00
CA ASN A 153 -3.46 -11.70 6.81
C ASN A 153 -2.13 -12.48 6.89
N SER A 154 -1.02 -11.74 7.02
CA SER A 154 0.33 -12.31 6.90
C SER A 154 0.58 -13.47 7.87
N ASP A 155 0.10 -13.41 9.11
CA ASP A 155 0.20 -14.51 10.07
C ASP A 155 -0.44 -15.81 9.53
N THR A 156 -1.68 -15.74 9.06
CA THR A 156 -2.40 -16.88 8.47
C THR A 156 -1.68 -17.45 7.26
N TYR A 157 -1.15 -16.60 6.38
CA TYR A 157 -0.51 -17.05 5.14
C TYR A 157 0.95 -17.47 5.33
N ASN A 158 1.65 -16.99 6.36
CA ASN A 158 2.94 -17.53 6.78
C ASN A 158 2.79 -19.01 7.15
N GLU A 159 1.78 -19.32 7.97
CA GLU A 159 1.48 -20.70 8.37
C GLU A 159 1.05 -21.56 7.18
N PHE A 160 0.11 -21.06 6.37
CA PHE A 160 -0.44 -21.82 5.25
C PHE A 160 0.58 -22.11 4.14
N LEU A 161 1.46 -21.15 3.84
CA LEU A 161 2.47 -21.27 2.78
C LEU A 161 3.81 -21.81 3.29
N PHE A 162 3.94 -22.06 4.60
CA PHE A 162 5.19 -22.46 5.26
C PHE A 162 6.35 -21.52 4.90
N THR A 163 6.10 -20.21 4.95
CA THR A 163 7.07 -19.17 4.59
C THR A 163 7.07 -18.04 5.60
N ASP A 164 8.09 -17.20 5.54
CA ASP A 164 8.14 -15.94 6.29
C ASP A 164 8.01 -14.79 5.31
N LEU A 165 6.84 -14.15 5.30
CA LEU A 165 6.52 -13.02 4.42
C LEU A 165 7.21 -11.72 4.85
N PHE A 166 7.80 -11.63 6.05
CA PHE A 166 8.61 -10.48 6.44
C PHE A 166 10.05 -10.59 5.91
N ASP A 167 10.53 -11.80 5.65
CA ASP A 167 11.77 -12.05 4.91
C ASP A 167 11.63 -11.59 3.45
N LYS A 168 12.54 -10.73 3.00
CA LYS A 168 12.50 -10.11 1.67
C LYS A 168 12.65 -11.12 0.54
N GLU A 169 13.57 -12.06 0.66
CA GLU A 169 13.87 -13.03 -0.40
C GLU A 169 12.72 -14.02 -0.54
N LYS A 170 12.22 -14.55 0.58
CA LYS A 170 11.08 -15.47 0.58
C LYS A 170 9.80 -14.81 0.06
N ARG A 171 9.55 -13.55 0.42
CA ARG A 171 8.42 -12.79 -0.11
C ARG A 171 8.56 -12.55 -1.61
N ALA A 172 9.76 -12.22 -2.09
CA ALA A 172 10.02 -12.05 -3.52
C ALA A 172 9.76 -13.34 -4.31
N ASP A 173 10.09 -14.51 -3.75
CA ASP A 173 9.78 -15.82 -4.36
C ASP A 173 8.27 -16.04 -4.50
N ILE A 174 7.48 -15.71 -3.47
CA ILE A 174 6.00 -15.79 -3.53
C ILE A 174 5.45 -14.84 -4.59
N ILE A 175 5.92 -13.58 -4.61
CA ILE A 175 5.52 -12.58 -5.61
C ILE A 175 5.80 -13.10 -7.01
N LYS A 176 7.02 -13.61 -7.25
CA LYS A 176 7.43 -14.15 -8.53
C LYS A 176 6.56 -15.33 -8.95
N GLN A 177 6.22 -16.22 -8.02
CA GLN A 177 5.37 -17.38 -8.32
C GLN A 177 3.95 -16.98 -8.70
N ILE A 178 3.37 -15.97 -8.05
CA ILE A 178 2.07 -15.41 -8.42
C ILE A 178 2.12 -14.78 -9.82
N VAL A 179 3.14 -13.95 -10.10
CA VAL A 179 3.32 -13.34 -11.43
C VAL A 179 3.50 -14.40 -12.51
N ASP A 180 4.30 -15.43 -12.23
CA ASP A 180 4.51 -16.56 -13.14
C ASP A 180 3.21 -17.32 -13.43
N ASN A 181 2.41 -17.60 -12.39
CA ASN A 181 1.13 -18.28 -12.56
C ASN A 181 0.18 -17.48 -13.47
N VAL A 182 0.20 -16.15 -13.39
CA VAL A 182 -0.67 -15.30 -14.20
C VAL A 182 -0.14 -15.15 -15.64
N LEU A 183 1.16 -14.97 -15.81
CA LEU A 183 1.76 -14.62 -17.11
C LEU A 183 2.23 -15.83 -17.94
N LYS A 184 2.65 -16.93 -17.31
CA LYS A 184 3.16 -18.13 -18.02
C LYS A 184 2.08 -19.14 -18.39
N LEU A 185 0.87 -19.01 -17.85
CA LEU A 185 -0.29 -19.82 -18.25
C LEU A 185 -1.00 -19.29 -19.50
N ASN A 186 -0.44 -18.30 -20.21
CA ASN A 186 -1.02 -17.65 -21.39
C ASN A 186 -0.07 -17.60 -22.59
#